data_AF-A0A6P5C4C8-F1
#
_entry.id   AF-A0A6P5C4C8-F1
#
_cell.length_a   1.000
_cell.length_b   1.000
_cell.length_c   1.000
_cell.angle_alpha   90.00
_cell.angle_beta   90.00
_cell.angle_gamma   90.00
#
_symmetry.space_group_name_H-M   'P 1'
#
loop_
_entity.id
_entity.type
_entity.pdbx_description
1 polymer ?
#
loop_
_entity_poly.entity_id
_entity_poly.type
_entity_poly.pdbx_seq_one_letter_code
_entity_poly.pdbx_strand_id
1 'polypeptide(L)'
;MKYIVGIGGMTNGGKTTLTNNLLMVLPNCCVIHQDDFFKPQDQIAVGEDGFKQWDVLESLDMEAMLSTVQAWMSSPRKFARAHGVSVRLDASDTHILILEGFLLYSYKPLVDLYSRRYFLTIPYEECKWRRR
;
A
#
# COMPACT_ATOMS: atom_id res chain seq x y z
N MET A 1 -7.44 7.48 18.19
CA MET A 1 -6.12 7.78 17.55
C MET A 1 -6.02 7.12 16.17
N LYS A 2 -5.34 7.75 15.21
CA LYS A 2 -5.17 7.22 13.84
C LYS A 2 -3.69 7.03 13.56
N TYR A 3 -3.31 5.85 13.06
CA TYR A 3 -1.94 5.56 12.63
C TYR A 3 -1.94 5.10 11.18
N ILE A 4 -1.05 5.67 10.38
CA ILE A 4 -0.81 5.24 9.00
C ILE A 4 0.60 4.63 8.95
N VAL A 5 0.67 3.37 8.54
CA VAL A 5 1.90 2.59 8.46
C VAL A 5 2.18 2.29 7.00
N GLY A 6 3.32 2.72 6.48
CA GLY A 6 3.78 2.31 5.16
C GLY A 6 4.61 1.04 5.24
N ILE A 7 4.31 0.06 4.39
CA ILE A 7 5.11 -1.14 4.15
C ILE A 7 5.60 -1.09 2.70
N GLY A 8 6.76 -0.46 2.53
CA GLY A 8 7.48 -0.36 1.27
C GLY A 8 8.40 -1.56 1.03
N GLY A 9 8.96 -1.65 -0.18
CA GLY A 9 10.01 -2.61 -0.49
C GLY A 9 9.91 -3.19 -1.90
N MET A 10 10.95 -3.89 -2.31
CA MET A 10 11.04 -4.53 -3.63
C MET A 10 9.87 -5.48 -3.94
N THR A 11 9.66 -5.72 -5.23
CA THR A 11 8.73 -6.74 -5.71
C THR A 11 9.09 -8.13 -5.18
N ASN A 12 8.10 -9.00 -4.99
CA ASN A 12 8.25 -10.38 -4.48
C ASN A 12 9.01 -10.54 -3.13
N GLY A 13 9.19 -9.45 -2.36
CA GLY A 13 9.93 -9.50 -1.10
C GLY A 13 9.12 -9.83 0.16
N GLY A 14 7.85 -10.25 0.03
CA GLY A 14 7.02 -10.71 1.16
C GLY A 14 6.20 -9.62 1.86
N LYS A 15 6.03 -8.44 1.24
CA LYS A 15 5.22 -7.34 1.79
C LYS A 15 3.80 -7.79 2.15
N THR A 16 3.11 -8.45 1.22
CA THR A 16 1.70 -8.85 1.41
C THR A 16 1.55 -9.90 2.50
N THR A 17 2.52 -10.81 2.62
CA THR A 17 2.57 -11.77 3.72
C THR A 17 2.72 -11.07 5.07
N LEU A 18 3.62 -10.08 5.18
CA LEU A 18 3.76 -9.28 6.40
C LEU A 18 2.47 -8.52 6.72
N THR A 19 1.85 -7.88 5.72
CA THR A 19 0.59 -7.15 5.87
C THR A 19 -0.54 -8.05 6.38
N ASN A 20 -0.71 -9.24 5.80
CA ASN A 20 -1.73 -10.19 6.23
C ASN A 20 -1.51 -10.68 7.66
N ASN A 21 -0.25 -10.90 8.07
CA ASN A 21 0.08 -11.25 9.44
C ASN A 21 -0.24 -10.10 10.42
N LEU A 22 0.04 -8.87 10.03
CA LEU A 22 -0.30 -7.69 10.83
C LEU A 22 -1.80 -7.48 10.97
N LEU A 23 -2.58 -7.70 9.90
CA LEU A 23 -4.04 -7.62 9.93
C LEU A 23 -4.67 -8.56 10.97
N MET A 24 -4.09 -9.74 11.18
CA MET A 24 -4.61 -10.72 12.14
C MET A 24 -4.42 -10.28 13.60
N VAL A 25 -3.40 -9.48 13.90
CA VAL A 25 -3.02 -9.11 15.27
C VAL A 25 -3.35 -7.67 15.64
N LEU A 26 -3.50 -6.79 14.65
CA LEU A 26 -3.78 -5.37 14.87
C LEU A 26 -5.29 -5.08 14.95
N PRO A 27 -5.75 -4.32 15.96
CA PRO A 27 -7.15 -3.95 16.07
C PRO A 27 -7.53 -2.89 15.03
N ASN A 28 -8.77 -2.96 14.54
CA ASN A 28 -9.36 -1.94 13.65
C ASN A 28 -8.43 -1.55 12.48
N CYS A 29 -7.77 -2.55 11.89
CA CYS A 29 -6.76 -2.38 10.85
C CYS A 29 -7.40 -2.50 9.46
N CYS A 30 -7.14 -1.53 8.59
CA CYS A 30 -7.47 -1.57 7.17
C CYS A 30 -6.19 -1.60 6.34
N VAL A 31 -6.28 -2.06 5.10
CA VAL A 31 -5.16 -2.08 4.15
C VAL A 31 -5.59 -1.42 2.85
N ILE A 32 -4.67 -0.69 2.25
CA ILE A 32 -4.74 -0.23 0.86
C ILE A 32 -3.50 -0.77 0.14
N HIS A 33 -3.70 -1.55 -0.91
CA HIS A 33 -2.62 -2.09 -1.74
C HIS A 33 -2.36 -1.13 -2.90
N GLN A 34 -1.10 -0.74 -3.10
CA GLN A 34 -0.70 0.14 -4.21
C GLN A 34 -1.00 -0.49 -5.58
N ASP A 35 -0.91 -1.82 -5.68
CA ASP A 35 -1.15 -2.57 -6.91
C ASP A 35 -2.61 -2.46 -7.41
N ASP A 36 -3.56 -2.14 -6.52
CA ASP A 36 -4.97 -1.90 -6.91
C ASP A 36 -5.15 -0.61 -7.72
N PHE A 37 -4.11 0.24 -7.79
CA PHE A 37 -4.13 1.54 -8.47
C PHE A 37 -3.34 1.53 -9.78
N PHE A 38 -2.96 0.36 -10.32
CA PHE A 38 -2.38 0.31 -11.65
C PHE A 38 -3.35 0.83 -12.71
N LYS A 39 -2.83 1.65 -13.62
CA LYS A 39 -3.57 2.09 -14.79
C LYS A 39 -3.82 0.90 -15.73
N PRO A 40 -4.87 0.97 -16.56
CA PRO A 40 -5.13 -0.03 -17.60
C PRO A 40 -3.92 -0.27 -18.50
N GLN A 41 -3.79 -1.52 -18.98
CA GLN A 41 -2.63 -1.99 -19.75
C GLN A 41 -2.31 -1.16 -21.01
N ASP A 42 -3.32 -0.58 -21.63
CA ASP A 42 -3.24 0.30 -22.81
C ASP A 42 -2.78 1.73 -22.48
N GLN A 43 -2.80 2.12 -21.20
CA GLN A 43 -2.31 3.43 -20.73
C GLN A 43 -0.86 3.36 -20.20
N ILE A 44 -0.27 2.16 -20.14
CA ILE A 44 1.11 1.97 -19.71
C ILE A 44 2.05 2.28 -20.88
N ALA A 45 2.93 3.26 -20.69
CA ALA A 45 3.92 3.63 -21.68
C ALA A 45 4.88 2.47 -21.99
N VAL A 46 5.34 2.42 -23.24
CA VAL A 46 6.39 1.51 -23.69
C VAL A 46 7.67 2.33 -23.79
N GLY A 47 8.73 1.86 -23.11
CA GLY A 47 10.04 2.50 -23.14
C GLY A 47 10.74 2.32 -24.49
N GLU A 48 11.85 3.04 -24.68
CA GLU A 48 12.69 2.92 -25.88
C GLU A 48 13.26 1.51 -26.06
N ASP A 49 13.38 0.76 -24.97
CA ASP A 49 13.80 -0.65 -24.91
C ASP A 49 12.68 -1.64 -25.31
N GLY A 50 11.48 -1.15 -25.61
CA GLY A 50 10.32 -1.96 -25.97
C GLY A 50 9.58 -2.58 -24.78
N PHE A 51 9.99 -2.30 -23.54
CA PHE A 51 9.32 -2.83 -22.35
C PHE A 51 8.27 -1.86 -21.81
N LYS A 52 7.17 -2.43 -21.28
CA LYS A 52 6.14 -1.64 -20.57
C LYS A 52 6.68 -1.13 -19.24
N GLN A 53 6.51 0.16 -19.01
CA GLN A 53 6.98 0.86 -17.82
C GLN A 53 6.00 0.69 -16.65
N TRP A 54 5.98 -0.51 -16.05
CA TRP A 54 5.14 -0.82 -14.88
C TRP A 54 5.77 -0.35 -13.57
N ASP A 55 7.09 -0.28 -13.49
CA ASP A 55 7.81 -0.02 -12.25
C ASP A 55 8.11 1.49 -12.04
N VAL A 56 7.18 2.36 -12.49
CA VAL A 56 7.27 3.83 -12.37
C VAL A 56 5.96 4.42 -11.81
N LEU A 57 6.01 5.60 -11.20
CA LEU A 57 4.82 6.21 -10.58
C LEU A 57 3.72 6.54 -11.60
N GLU A 58 4.11 6.87 -12.83
CA GLU A 58 3.23 7.23 -13.93
C GLU A 58 2.33 6.06 -14.37
N SER A 59 2.70 4.82 -14.02
CA SER A 59 1.89 3.63 -14.26
C SER A 59 0.73 3.47 -13.26
N LEU A 60 0.71 4.28 -12.20
CA LEU A 60 -0.24 4.20 -11.09
C LEU A 60 -1.13 5.45 -11.06
N ASP A 61 -2.38 5.28 -10.64
CA ASP A 61 -3.28 6.38 -10.26
C ASP A 61 -3.03 6.76 -8.78
N MET A 62 -1.92 7.45 -8.55
CA MET A 62 -1.51 7.88 -7.21
C MET A 62 -2.44 8.96 -6.61
N GLU A 63 -3.20 9.67 -7.44
CA GLU A 63 -4.21 10.63 -6.99
C GLU A 63 -5.45 9.91 -6.44
N ALA A 64 -5.92 8.85 -7.14
CA ALA A 64 -6.96 7.97 -6.61
C ALA A 64 -6.51 7.32 -5.30
N MET A 65 -5.26 6.82 -5.23
CA MET A 65 -4.72 6.24 -4.00
C MET A 65 -4.72 7.24 -2.84
N LEU A 66 -4.23 8.47 -3.06
CA LEU A 66 -4.25 9.53 -2.05
C LEU A 66 -5.69 9.84 -1.59
N SER A 67 -6.64 9.89 -2.53
CA SER A 67 -8.05 10.13 -2.23
C SER A 67 -8.65 9.03 -1.35
N THR A 68 -8.28 7.76 -1.59
CA THR A 68 -8.68 6.63 -0.73
C THR A 68 -8.10 6.76 0.68
N VAL A 69 -6.83 7.18 0.81
CA VAL A 69 -6.20 7.45 2.11
C VAL A 69 -6.92 8.58 2.85
N GLN A 70 -7.24 9.67 2.15
CA GLN A 70 -7.99 10.79 2.72
C GLN A 70 -9.40 10.38 3.17
N ALA A 71 -10.09 9.52 2.41
CA ALA A 71 -11.37 8.95 2.80
C ALA A 71 -11.27 8.17 4.12
N TRP A 72 -10.24 7.32 4.27
CA TRP A 72 -9.98 6.65 5.55
C TRP A 72 -9.67 7.64 6.67
N MET A 73 -8.83 8.65 6.42
CA MET A 73 -8.48 9.67 7.41
C MET A 73 -9.71 10.45 7.88
N SER A 74 -10.69 10.72 7.01
CA SER A 74 -11.92 11.41 7.39
C SER A 74 -12.76 10.59 8.36
N SER A 75 -12.93 9.28 8.11
CA SER A 75 -13.76 8.40 8.92
C SER A 75 -13.34 6.93 8.79
N PRO A 76 -12.40 6.46 9.64
CA PRO A 76 -11.92 5.07 9.59
C PRO A 76 -13.03 4.04 9.78
N ARG A 77 -14.03 4.33 10.63
CA ARG A 77 -15.17 3.43 10.90
C ARG A 77 -16.14 3.32 9.71
N LYS A 78 -16.35 4.40 8.95
CA LYS A 78 -17.17 4.34 7.72
C LYS A 78 -16.40 3.62 6.63
N PHE A 79 -15.12 3.93 6.48
CA PHE A 79 -14.23 3.28 5.53
C PHE A 79 -14.20 1.76 5.73
N ALA A 80 -13.91 1.30 6.96
CA ALA A 80 -13.87 -0.11 7.31
C ALA A 80 -15.16 -0.85 6.95
N ARG A 81 -16.33 -0.27 7.32
CA ARG A 81 -17.64 -0.85 6.99
C ARG A 81 -17.89 -0.94 5.48
N ALA A 82 -17.50 0.08 4.72
CA ALA A 82 -17.64 0.07 3.26
C ALA A 82 -16.75 -0.98 2.58
N HIS A 83 -15.64 -1.38 3.21
CA HIS A 83 -14.67 -2.33 2.68
C HIS A 83 -14.75 -3.71 3.37
N GLY A 84 -15.86 -4.01 4.06
CA GLY A 84 -16.09 -5.32 4.68
C GLY A 84 -15.19 -5.64 5.89
N VAL A 85 -14.47 -4.67 6.44
CA VAL A 85 -13.61 -4.85 7.61
C VAL A 85 -14.47 -4.76 8.89
N SER A 86 -14.49 -5.85 9.67
CA SER A 86 -15.19 -5.88 10.96
C SER A 86 -14.52 -4.94 11.96
N VAL A 87 -15.20 -3.85 12.34
CA VAL A 87 -14.74 -2.96 13.41
C VAL A 87 -15.17 -3.56 14.74
N ARG A 88 -14.20 -3.86 15.60
CA ARG A 88 -14.46 -4.38 16.94
C ARG A 88 -15.04 -3.24 17.80
N LEU A 89 -16.26 -3.42 18.30
CA LEU A 89 -16.99 -2.39 19.07
C LEU A 89 -16.38 -2.15 20.47
N ASP A 90 -15.64 -3.14 20.97
CA ASP A 90 -14.95 -3.18 22.27
C ASP A 90 -13.45 -2.81 22.17
N ALA A 91 -12.93 -2.62 20.95
CA ALA A 91 -11.53 -2.27 20.76
C ALA A 91 -11.27 -0.80 21.12
N SER A 92 -10.04 -0.54 21.58
CA SER A 92 -9.52 0.81 21.79
C SER A 92 -9.87 1.74 20.61
N ASP A 93 -10.04 3.03 20.86
CA ASP A 93 -10.29 4.04 19.82
C ASP A 93 -9.09 4.26 18.85
N THR A 94 -8.18 3.30 18.79
CA THR A 94 -7.06 3.25 17.84
C THR A 94 -7.53 2.63 16.53
N HIS A 95 -7.25 3.31 15.43
CA HIS A 95 -7.49 2.88 14.06
C HIS A 95 -6.17 2.87 13.30
N ILE A 96 -5.91 1.78 12.58
CA ILE A 96 -4.65 1.58 11.84
C ILE A 96 -4.97 1.43 10.36
N LEU A 97 -4.20 2.13 9.53
CA LEU A 97 -4.17 1.95 8.09
C LEU A 97 -2.78 1.48 7.68
N ILE A 98 -2.71 0.36 6.97
CA ILE A 98 -1.49 -0.08 6.31
C ILE A 98 -1.58 0.32 4.84
N LEU A 99 -0.58 1.05 4.35
CA LEU A 99 -0.35 1.21 2.92
C LEU A 99 0.77 0.26 2.54
N GLU A 100 0.52 -0.64 1.59
CA GLU A 100 1.49 -1.60 1.12
C GLU A 100 1.77 -1.38 -0.37
N GLY A 101 3.04 -1.33 -0.76
CA GLY A 101 3.40 -1.09 -2.15
C GLY A 101 4.90 -1.03 -2.37
N PHE A 102 5.34 -1.02 -3.62
CA PHE A 102 6.77 -1.01 -3.96
C PHE A 102 7.33 0.39 -4.25
N LEU A 103 6.46 1.36 -4.59
CA LEU A 103 6.83 2.76 -4.89
C LEU A 103 6.27 3.78 -3.88
N LEU A 104 5.71 3.33 -2.75
CA LEU A 104 5.02 4.18 -1.77
C LEU A 104 5.81 5.43 -1.35
N TYR A 105 7.11 5.30 -1.16
CA TYR A 105 7.95 6.37 -0.61
C TYR A 105 8.50 7.33 -1.67
N SER A 106 8.19 7.09 -2.94
CA SER A 106 8.54 7.97 -4.04
C SER A 106 7.46 9.03 -4.30
N TYR A 107 6.27 8.89 -3.70
CA TYR A 107 5.16 9.83 -3.88
C TYR A 107 5.00 10.76 -2.67
N LYS A 108 5.54 11.98 -2.79
CA LYS A 108 5.63 12.98 -1.71
C LYS A 108 4.32 13.21 -0.94
N PRO A 109 3.13 13.32 -1.58
CA PRO A 109 1.88 13.54 -0.84
C PRO A 109 1.53 12.47 0.19
N LEU A 110 1.97 11.22 0.00
CA LEU A 110 1.78 10.14 0.98
C LEU A 110 2.87 10.13 2.06
N VAL A 111 4.10 10.55 1.70
CA VAL A 111 5.26 10.51 2.61
C VAL A 111 5.00 11.27 3.90
N ASP A 112 4.33 12.42 3.80
CA ASP A 112 4.04 13.31 4.94
C ASP A 112 2.91 12.78 5.85
N LEU A 113 2.20 11.71 5.44
CA LEU A 113 1.08 11.13 6.19
C LEU A 113 1.48 9.95 7.10
N TYR A 114 2.63 9.32 6.86
CA TYR A 114 3.03 8.11 7.58
C TYR A 114 3.42 8.39 9.03
N SER A 115 2.80 7.66 9.96
CA SER A 115 3.24 7.58 11.35
C SER A 115 4.47 6.69 11.50
N ARG A 116 4.56 5.61 10.70
CA ARG A 116 5.70 4.67 10.65
C ARG A 116 5.94 4.20 9.22
N ARG A 117 7.19 3.93 8.89
CA ARG A 117 7.63 3.45 7.57
C ARG A 117 8.57 2.26 7.75
N TYR A 118 8.29 1.18 7.04
CA TYR A 118 9.12 -0.02 6.98
C TYR A 118 9.45 -0.31 5.51
N PHE A 119 10.70 -0.62 5.22
CA PHE A 119 11.12 -0.96 3.87
C PHE A 119 11.76 -2.34 3.88
N LEU A 120 11.11 -3.32 3.25
CA LEU A 120 11.67 -4.66 3.12
C LEU A 120 12.80 -4.61 2.07
N THR A 121 13.89 -5.33 2.35
CA THR A 121 15.04 -5.46 1.45
C THR A 121 15.43 -6.92 1.33
N ILE A 122 15.80 -7.35 0.13
CA ILE A 122 16.45 -8.63 -0.16
C ILE A 122 17.56 -8.38 -1.18
N PRO A 123 18.64 -9.19 -1.20
CA PRO A 123 19.70 -9.07 -2.19
C PRO A 123 19.18 -9.25 -3.63
N TYR A 124 19.89 -8.66 -4.60
CA TYR A 124 19.51 -8.71 -6.02
C TYR A 124 19.26 -10.13 -6.53
N GLU A 125 20.18 -11.07 -6.24
CA GLU A 125 20.06 -12.45 -6.73
C GLU A 125 18.81 -13.15 -6.22
N GLU A 126 18.47 -12.93 -4.94
CA GLU A 126 17.26 -13.47 -4.33
C GLU A 126 16.00 -12.82 -4.92
N CYS A 127 16.01 -11.49 -5.09
CA CYS A 127 14.91 -10.76 -5.73
C CYS A 127 14.65 -11.28 -7.15
N LYS A 128 15.71 -11.41 -7.93
CA LYS A 128 15.66 -11.93 -9.29
C LYS A 128 15.15 -13.36 -9.31
N TRP A 129 15.60 -14.22 -8.40
CA TRP A 129 15.15 -15.61 -8.32
C TRP A 129 13.64 -15.70 -8.01
N ARG A 130 13.12 -14.90 -7.08
CA ARG A 130 11.69 -14.89 -6.71
C ARG A 130 10.75 -14.29 -7.76
N ARG A 131 11.27 -13.47 -8.67
CA ARG A 131 10.50 -12.77 -9.72
C ARG A 131 10.33 -13.60 -11.00
N ARG A 132 11.11 -14.68 -11.15
CA ARG A 132 11.11 -15.56 -12.32
C ARG A 132 9.79 -16.30 -12.49
#